data_AF-A0A8J4WHH7-F1
#
_entry.id   AF-A0A8J4WHH7-F1
#
_cell.length_a   1.000
_cell.length_b   1.000
_cell.length_c   1.000
_cell.angle_alpha   90.00
_cell.angle_beta   90.00
_cell.angle_gamma   90.00
#
_symmetry.space_group_name_H-M   'P 1'
#
loop_
_entity.id
_entity.type
_entity.pdbx_description
1 polymer ?
#
loop_
_entity_poly.entity_id
_entity_poly.type
_entity_poly.pdbx_seq_one_letter_code
_entity_poly.pdbx_strand_id
1 'polypeptide(L)'
;HISKLICRRNYLRCDLQSYLGTTRQIASIGYSILCGGTLNNAPSRTTHISKLICRRNYLRCDLQSYLGTTRQIASIGYSVLCGGTLNNAPSRTTKMPSNNCAKPSIGTHNGKFHADELVACAMLKQLPEYADAEIVRSRDQSVLSNCTIVVDVGGVFDPITHRYDHHQRGFELTFKSFFKDSEWDIKLSSAGLVYVHFGPQILANVIGVQESDPMIPVLFNKIYGKFIVELDAIDNGIPMTEDSMKYTINTGLSARVGLLNPQWNHRGVDETVCFMKALFMVEKEFIKLVLHYAESWYPARKIVAKALKKRWQVDPSGHIFSLEQQPCPWAAHLHELEKLELKQKNMESVSWDVTDSSTISGRPVFCLYQRDDGHWSVQSVAVSETESFKNRVSLLESWRGLRDEELSKVVGLPGCIFVHANGFLGIHETREGALHMARASLKSSNFSG
;
A
#
# COMPACT_ATOMS: atom_id res chain seq x y z
N HIS A 1 -14.95 40.29 -27.61
CA HIS A 1 -16.21 40.74 -27.00
C HIS A 1 -16.89 39.55 -26.33
N ILE A 2 -17.34 39.77 -25.10
CA ILE A 2 -17.79 38.84 -24.03
C ILE A 2 -18.87 37.85 -24.57
N SER A 3 -18.94 36.56 -24.22
CA SER A 3 -19.28 36.07 -22.87
C SER A 3 -19.12 34.55 -22.70
N LYS A 4 -18.65 34.14 -21.50
CA LYS A 4 -18.85 32.84 -20.81
C LYS A 4 -18.21 31.58 -21.43
N LEU A 5 -17.04 31.23 -20.90
CA LEU A 5 -16.67 29.82 -20.67
C LEU A 5 -17.05 29.44 -19.24
N ILE A 6 -17.96 28.48 -19.08
CA ILE A 6 -18.12 27.72 -17.83
C ILE A 6 -17.46 26.36 -18.08
N CYS A 7 -16.31 26.15 -17.44
CA CYS A 7 -15.63 24.86 -17.41
C CYS A 7 -16.01 24.15 -16.10
N ARG A 8 -16.64 22.97 -16.19
CA ARG A 8 -16.71 22.00 -15.10
C ARG A 8 -16.01 20.72 -15.55
N ARG A 9 -15.00 20.33 -14.74
CA ARG A 9 -14.33 19.02 -14.66
C ARG A 9 -13.70 18.49 -15.95
N ASN A 10 -12.38 18.67 -16.05
CA ASN A 10 -11.36 17.61 -16.26
C ASN A 10 -10.09 18.27 -16.82
N TYR A 11 -9.14 18.63 -15.95
CA TYR A 11 -7.79 18.99 -16.39
C TYR A 11 -6.89 17.75 -16.26
N LEU A 12 -6.37 17.28 -17.39
CA LEU A 12 -5.07 16.61 -17.44
C LEU A 12 -4.02 17.70 -17.66
N ARG A 13 -3.07 17.84 -16.74
CA ARG A 13 -1.85 18.63 -16.96
C ARG A 13 -0.71 17.63 -17.13
N CYS A 14 -0.04 17.68 -18.28
CA CYS A 14 1.23 17.02 -18.52
C CYS A 14 2.29 18.13 -18.58
N ASP A 15 3.15 18.23 -17.57
CA ASP A 15 4.33 19.08 -17.62
C ASP A 15 5.42 18.32 -18.41
N LEU A 16 5.82 18.85 -19.55
CA LEU A 16 6.99 18.39 -20.32
C LEU A 16 7.95 19.58 -20.43
N GLN A 17 8.93 19.63 -19.53
CA GLN A 17 10.02 20.59 -19.61
C GLN A 17 11.26 19.92 -20.22
N SER A 18 11.65 20.45 -21.38
CA SER A 18 12.97 20.44 -22.04
C SER A 18 13.68 19.11 -22.33
N TYR A 19 13.72 18.72 -23.61
CA TYR A 19 14.99 18.65 -24.36
C TYR A 19 14.70 18.85 -25.86
N LEU A 20 15.30 19.90 -26.45
CA LEU A 20 15.18 20.25 -27.86
C LEU A 20 16.12 19.38 -28.71
N GLY A 21 15.59 18.85 -29.81
CA GLY A 21 16.36 18.12 -30.83
C GLY A 21 15.53 17.83 -32.08
N THR A 22 15.20 18.89 -32.81
CA THR A 22 14.87 18.91 -34.27
C THR A 22 14.14 17.70 -34.87
N THR A 23 12.81 17.73 -34.94
CA THR A 23 12.02 17.75 -36.20
C THR A 23 10.52 17.90 -35.90
N ARG A 24 9.85 18.69 -36.74
CA ARG A 24 8.42 19.01 -36.67
C ARG A 24 7.56 17.74 -36.82
N GLN A 25 6.65 17.49 -35.87
CA GLN A 25 5.23 17.23 -36.12
C GLN A 25 4.48 17.18 -34.78
N ILE A 26 3.73 18.23 -34.49
CA ILE A 26 2.76 18.28 -33.39
C ILE A 26 1.50 17.58 -33.91
N ALA A 27 1.21 16.37 -33.41
CA ALA A 27 -0.07 15.72 -33.64
C ALA A 27 -1.04 16.09 -32.52
N SER A 28 -2.05 16.90 -32.87
CA SER A 28 -3.19 17.22 -32.02
C SER A 28 -4.04 15.96 -31.80
N ILE A 29 -4.26 15.55 -30.55
CA ILE A 29 -5.19 14.47 -30.19
C ILE A 29 -6.57 15.11 -30.00
N GLY A 30 -7.44 14.97 -31.00
CA GLY A 30 -8.86 15.33 -30.92
C GLY A 30 -9.71 14.13 -30.50
N TYR A 31 -10.53 14.29 -29.46
CA TYR A 31 -11.59 13.34 -29.13
C TYR A 31 -12.89 13.76 -29.82
N SER A 32 -13.42 12.92 -30.71
CA SER A 32 -14.74 13.14 -31.31
C SER A 32 -15.85 12.58 -30.42
N ILE A 33 -16.72 13.46 -29.95
CA ILE A 33 -18.03 13.14 -29.37
C ILE A 33 -19.01 13.02 -30.56
N LEU A 34 -19.59 11.84 -30.80
CA LEU A 34 -20.62 11.67 -31.83
C LEU A 34 -22.00 12.08 -31.27
N CYS A 35 -22.43 13.28 -31.62
CA CYS A 35 -23.86 13.62 -31.79
C CYS A 35 -24.28 13.25 -33.23
N GLY A 36 -25.52 12.78 -33.41
CA GLY A 36 -25.96 12.03 -34.59
C GLY A 36 -25.92 12.72 -35.96
N GLY A 37 -25.89 11.89 -37.01
CA GLY A 37 -26.03 12.27 -38.43
C GLY A 37 -25.61 11.14 -39.38
N THR A 38 -26.42 10.86 -40.40
CA THR A 38 -26.35 9.79 -41.42
C THR A 38 -25.09 9.75 -42.29
N LEU A 39 -24.64 8.56 -42.76
CA LEU A 39 -23.86 8.36 -43.99
C LEU A 39 -23.89 6.89 -44.50
N ASN A 40 -23.92 6.74 -45.84
CA ASN A 40 -24.14 5.53 -46.64
C ASN A 40 -22.87 4.69 -46.95
N ASN A 41 -23.11 3.41 -47.27
CA ASN A 41 -22.37 2.46 -48.12
C ASN A 41 -21.06 1.76 -47.67
N ALA A 42 -21.09 0.43 -47.91
CA ALA A 42 -20.04 -0.52 -48.35
C ALA A 42 -19.31 -1.47 -47.35
N PRO A 43 -18.90 -2.68 -47.82
CA PRO A 43 -18.93 -3.94 -47.05
C PRO A 43 -17.55 -4.62 -46.84
N SER A 44 -17.41 -5.53 -45.86
CA SER A 44 -16.84 -6.89 -46.03
C SER A 44 -16.49 -7.64 -44.73
N ARG A 45 -16.96 -8.91 -44.66
CA ARG A 45 -16.39 -10.15 -44.11
C ARG A 45 -15.94 -10.22 -42.62
N THR A 46 -16.68 -11.07 -41.89
CA THR A 46 -16.45 -11.53 -40.52
C THR A 46 -15.68 -12.86 -40.48
N THR A 47 -14.73 -13.00 -39.56
CA THR A 47 -14.24 -14.28 -39.02
C THR A 47 -14.36 -14.23 -37.50
N HIS A 48 -14.97 -15.26 -36.91
CA HIS A 48 -15.30 -15.37 -35.48
C HIS A 48 -14.07 -15.47 -34.57
N ILE A 49 -14.07 -14.77 -33.43
CA ILE A 49 -13.44 -15.18 -32.15
C ILE A 49 -14.28 -14.60 -30.98
N SER A 50 -14.30 -15.38 -29.91
CA SER A 50 -15.13 -15.41 -28.70
C SER A 50 -15.11 -14.15 -27.81
N LYS A 51 -16.25 -13.93 -27.12
CA LYS A 51 -16.51 -12.94 -26.07
C LYS A 51 -15.36 -12.80 -25.04
N LEU A 52 -14.86 -11.58 -24.84
CA LEU A 52 -14.24 -11.16 -23.57
C LEU A 52 -15.23 -10.30 -22.78
N ILE A 53 -15.62 -10.76 -21.59
CA ILE A 53 -16.36 -9.97 -20.61
C ILE A 53 -15.31 -9.26 -19.75
N CYS A 54 -15.18 -7.94 -19.90
CA CYS A 54 -14.30 -7.12 -19.09
C CYS A 54 -15.02 -6.75 -17.78
N ARG A 55 -14.65 -7.39 -16.66
CA ARG A 55 -14.81 -6.81 -15.32
C ARG A 55 -13.49 -6.11 -14.99
N ARG A 56 -13.56 -4.81 -14.73
CA ARG A 56 -12.41 -3.90 -14.62
C ARG A 56 -11.43 -4.36 -13.53
N ASN A 57 -10.24 -4.74 -13.95
CA ASN A 57 -9.02 -4.60 -13.16
C ASN A 57 -8.02 -3.75 -13.96
N TYR A 58 -7.28 -2.91 -13.24
CA TYR A 58 -6.23 -2.00 -13.67
C TYR A 58 -5.48 -2.41 -14.94
N LEU A 59 -5.48 -1.55 -15.95
CA LEU A 59 -4.57 -1.68 -17.09
C LEU A 59 -3.22 -1.05 -16.70
N ARG A 60 -2.27 -1.89 -16.30
CA ARG A 60 -0.86 -1.53 -16.17
C ARG A 60 -0.21 -1.69 -17.54
N CYS A 61 0.24 -0.59 -18.14
CA CYS A 61 1.12 -0.63 -19.31
C CYS A 61 2.55 -0.44 -18.80
N ASP A 62 3.25 -1.53 -18.51
CA ASP A 62 4.70 -1.52 -18.32
C ASP A 62 5.36 -1.52 -19.70
N LEU A 63 5.82 -0.35 -20.15
CA LEU A 63 6.71 -0.23 -21.29
C LEU A 63 8.14 -0.49 -20.80
N GLN A 64 8.49 -1.77 -20.64
CA GLN A 64 9.87 -2.19 -20.50
C GLN A 64 10.47 -2.48 -21.88
N SER A 65 11.60 -1.83 -22.12
CA SER A 65 12.45 -1.85 -23.30
C SER A 65 12.87 -3.26 -23.74
N TYR A 66 12.62 -3.59 -25.01
CA TYR A 66 13.52 -4.43 -25.80
C TYR A 66 13.63 -3.83 -27.20
N LEU A 67 14.81 -3.31 -27.53
CA LEU A 67 15.16 -2.88 -28.89
C LEU A 67 15.38 -4.12 -29.75
N GLY A 68 14.76 -4.14 -30.94
CA GLY A 68 15.04 -5.17 -31.94
C GLY A 68 14.14 -5.09 -33.16
N THR A 69 14.55 -4.29 -34.14
CA THR A 69 14.14 -4.32 -35.56
C THR A 69 12.71 -3.90 -35.93
N THR A 70 12.65 -2.82 -36.70
CA THR A 70 11.59 -2.37 -37.60
C THR A 70 10.63 -3.45 -38.13
N ARG A 71 9.32 -3.30 -37.87
CA ARG A 71 8.23 -3.23 -38.87
C ARG A 71 6.83 -3.10 -38.20
N GLN A 72 6.06 -2.11 -38.67
CA GLN A 72 4.59 -1.93 -38.66
C GLN A 72 3.74 -2.55 -37.53
N ILE A 73 3.05 -1.72 -36.74
CA ILE A 73 1.85 -2.13 -35.99
C ILE A 73 0.70 -1.18 -36.32
N ALA A 74 -0.40 -1.76 -36.81
CA ALA A 74 -1.64 -1.11 -37.20
C ALA A 74 -2.55 -0.78 -35.99
N SER A 75 -3.34 0.29 -36.12
CA SER A 75 -4.26 0.80 -35.11
C SER A 75 -5.47 -0.11 -34.89
N ILE A 76 -5.97 -0.20 -33.65
CA ILE A 76 -7.31 -0.74 -33.34
C ILE A 76 -8.08 0.27 -32.50
N GLY A 77 -9.19 0.77 -33.04
CA GLY A 77 -10.24 1.51 -32.31
C GLY A 77 -11.58 0.83 -32.58
N TYR A 78 -12.43 0.70 -31.55
CA TYR A 78 -13.75 0.08 -31.68
C TYR A 78 -14.88 1.10 -31.44
N SER A 79 -15.90 1.03 -32.28
CA SER A 79 -17.23 1.64 -32.12
C SER A 79 -18.28 0.60 -32.50
N VAL A 80 -19.39 0.53 -31.75
CA VAL A 80 -20.48 -0.45 -31.94
C VAL A 80 -21.75 0.27 -32.38
N LEU A 81 -22.37 -0.16 -33.49
CA LEU A 81 -23.77 0.09 -33.84
C LEU A 81 -24.42 -1.22 -34.30
N CYS A 82 -25.65 -1.44 -33.83
CA CYS A 82 -26.44 -2.67 -33.94
C CYS A 82 -27.32 -2.74 -35.21
N GLY A 83 -27.58 -3.97 -35.67
CA GLY A 83 -28.60 -4.39 -36.66
C GLY A 83 -28.10 -5.65 -37.40
N GLY A 84 -28.78 -6.78 -37.53
CA GLY A 84 -30.18 -7.18 -37.29
C GLY A 84 -30.37 -8.70 -37.49
N THR A 85 -31.61 -9.15 -37.25
CA THR A 85 -32.30 -10.40 -37.69
C THR A 85 -31.74 -11.79 -37.28
N LEU A 86 -32.47 -12.44 -36.37
CA LEU A 86 -32.42 -13.89 -36.08
C LEU A 86 -33.66 -14.56 -36.68
N ASN A 87 -33.47 -15.65 -37.44
CA ASN A 87 -34.55 -16.57 -37.80
C ASN A 87 -34.69 -17.66 -36.73
N ASN A 88 -35.91 -17.71 -36.18
CA ASN A 88 -36.68 -18.85 -35.68
C ASN A 88 -35.95 -19.98 -34.93
N ALA A 89 -35.89 -19.80 -33.61
CA ALA A 89 -36.08 -20.89 -32.64
C ALA A 89 -37.07 -20.37 -31.57
N PRO A 90 -37.97 -21.21 -31.01
CA PRO A 90 -39.02 -20.73 -30.11
C PRO A 90 -38.39 -20.23 -28.81
N SER A 91 -38.35 -18.90 -28.64
CA SER A 91 -37.86 -18.29 -27.42
C SER A 91 -38.90 -18.48 -26.30
N ARG A 92 -38.59 -19.33 -25.32
CA ARG A 92 -39.14 -19.13 -23.97
C ARG A 92 -38.48 -17.86 -23.40
N THR A 93 -39.12 -16.72 -23.58
CA THR A 93 -38.78 -15.49 -22.87
C THR A 93 -39.20 -15.62 -21.43
N THR A 94 -38.33 -16.16 -20.58
CA THR A 94 -38.34 -15.78 -19.18
C THR A 94 -37.74 -14.39 -19.09
N LYS A 95 -38.61 -13.36 -19.06
CA LYS A 95 -38.20 -12.05 -18.53
C LYS A 95 -37.70 -12.31 -17.10
N MET A 96 -36.38 -12.31 -16.93
CA MET A 96 -35.79 -12.13 -15.61
C MET A 96 -36.34 -10.79 -15.09
N PRO A 97 -36.99 -10.77 -13.91
CA PRO A 97 -37.51 -9.52 -13.38
C PRO A 97 -36.33 -8.57 -13.21
N SER A 98 -36.46 -7.37 -13.80
CA SER A 98 -35.61 -6.24 -13.44
C SER A 98 -35.91 -5.93 -11.98
N ASN A 99 -35.15 -6.53 -11.07
CA ASN A 99 -35.16 -6.11 -9.68
C ASN A 99 -34.73 -4.65 -9.67
N ASN A 100 -35.70 -3.77 -9.46
CA ASN A 100 -35.51 -2.38 -9.14
C ASN A 100 -34.97 -2.31 -7.69
N CYS A 101 -33.85 -2.99 -7.44
CA CYS A 101 -33.18 -2.96 -6.15
C CYS A 101 -32.59 -1.56 -6.04
N ALA A 102 -33.06 -0.79 -5.06
CA ALA A 102 -32.55 0.55 -4.81
C ALA A 102 -31.02 0.49 -4.77
N LYS A 103 -30.39 1.47 -5.43
CA LYS A 103 -28.94 1.56 -5.47
C LYS A 103 -28.42 1.61 -4.02
N PRO A 104 -27.42 0.79 -3.64
CA PRO A 104 -26.92 0.77 -2.27
C PRO A 104 -26.38 2.15 -1.88
N SER A 105 -26.45 2.47 -0.60
CA SER A 105 -26.00 3.77 -0.08
C SER A 105 -25.17 3.64 1.19
N ILE A 106 -24.14 4.48 1.28
CA ILE A 106 -23.25 4.62 2.43
C ILE A 106 -23.58 5.96 3.08
N GLY A 107 -24.19 5.91 4.27
CA GLY A 107 -24.48 7.09 5.09
C GLY A 107 -23.26 7.50 5.92
N THR A 108 -22.94 8.78 5.95
CA THR A 108 -21.93 9.35 6.86
C THR A 108 -22.28 10.79 7.22
N HIS A 109 -21.55 11.45 8.11
CA HIS A 109 -21.88 12.80 8.52
C HIS A 109 -21.54 13.86 7.45
N ASN A 110 -22.29 14.96 7.46
CA ASN A 110 -21.96 16.20 6.74
C ASN A 110 -21.01 17.10 7.56
N GLY A 111 -20.63 18.27 7.08
CA GLY A 111 -19.70 19.17 7.79
C GLY A 111 -18.23 18.83 7.58
N LYS A 112 -17.38 19.30 8.51
CA LYS A 112 -15.95 18.98 8.56
C LYS A 112 -15.79 17.46 8.56
N PHE A 113 -15.00 16.94 7.63
CA PHE A 113 -14.71 15.53 7.47
C PHE A 113 -13.31 15.16 7.94
N HIS A 114 -13.13 13.91 8.32
CA HIS A 114 -11.93 13.30 8.85
C HIS A 114 -11.46 12.16 7.95
N ALA A 115 -10.37 11.50 8.35
CA ALA A 115 -9.80 10.44 7.52
C ALA A 115 -10.46 9.09 7.77
N ASP A 116 -11.03 8.87 8.95
CA ASP A 116 -11.65 7.62 9.34
C ASP A 116 -12.91 7.34 8.48
N GLU A 117 -13.83 8.29 8.34
CA GLU A 117 -15.06 8.07 7.57
C GLU A 117 -14.79 8.03 6.06
N LEU A 118 -13.77 8.77 5.59
CA LEU A 118 -13.28 8.67 4.21
C LEU A 118 -12.67 7.30 3.92
N VAL A 119 -11.85 6.76 4.83
CA VAL A 119 -11.25 5.43 4.67
C VAL A 119 -12.32 4.34 4.76
N ALA A 120 -13.27 4.45 5.69
CA ALA A 120 -14.43 3.56 5.78
C ALA A 120 -15.21 3.51 4.46
N CYS A 121 -15.56 4.69 3.90
CA CYS A 121 -16.22 4.78 2.59
C CYS A 121 -15.36 4.18 1.47
N ALA A 122 -14.07 4.52 1.39
CA ALA A 122 -13.18 4.02 0.35
C ALA A 122 -13.04 2.50 0.37
N MET A 123 -12.95 1.91 1.57
CA MET A 123 -12.89 0.47 1.79
C MET A 123 -14.17 -0.25 1.34
N LEU A 124 -15.33 0.22 1.79
CA LEU A 124 -16.62 -0.36 1.41
C LEU A 124 -16.79 -0.37 -0.12
N LYS A 125 -16.39 0.71 -0.79
CA LYS A 125 -16.47 0.82 -2.26
C LYS A 125 -15.56 -0.16 -3.02
N GLN A 126 -14.69 -0.92 -2.36
CA GLN A 126 -13.95 -2.03 -2.99
C GLN A 126 -14.76 -3.34 -3.03
N LEU A 127 -15.86 -3.43 -2.28
CA LEU A 127 -16.73 -4.59 -2.31
C LEU A 127 -17.73 -4.49 -3.48
N PRO A 128 -18.04 -5.59 -4.19
CA PRO A 128 -18.98 -5.58 -5.31
C PRO A 128 -20.36 -5.03 -4.95
N GLU A 129 -20.82 -5.26 -3.71
CA GLU A 129 -22.10 -4.76 -3.22
C GLU A 129 -22.14 -3.23 -3.12
N TYR A 130 -21.05 -2.59 -2.71
CA TYR A 130 -21.00 -1.13 -2.51
C TYR A 130 -20.17 -0.40 -3.58
N ALA A 131 -19.71 -1.10 -4.62
CA ALA A 131 -18.84 -0.55 -5.66
C ALA A 131 -19.42 0.70 -6.33
N ASP A 132 -20.73 0.68 -6.59
CA ASP A 132 -21.43 1.82 -7.16
C ASP A 132 -22.21 2.64 -6.11
N ALA A 133 -22.13 2.31 -4.82
CA ALA A 133 -22.98 2.92 -3.78
C ALA A 133 -22.93 4.45 -3.76
N GLU A 134 -24.08 5.06 -3.52
CA GLU A 134 -24.19 6.51 -3.31
C GLU A 134 -23.72 6.88 -1.90
N ILE A 135 -22.92 7.93 -1.77
CA ILE A 135 -22.53 8.46 -0.46
C ILE A 135 -23.54 9.53 -0.06
N VAL A 136 -24.27 9.27 1.03
CA VAL A 136 -25.27 10.17 1.60
C VAL A 136 -24.67 10.82 2.84
N ARG A 137 -24.51 12.15 2.82
CA ARG A 137 -23.88 12.91 3.91
C ARG A 137 -24.93 13.67 4.71
N SER A 138 -25.24 13.21 5.92
CA SER A 138 -26.28 13.77 6.79
C SER A 138 -26.06 13.42 8.26
N ARG A 139 -26.65 14.20 9.17
CA ARG A 139 -26.84 13.83 10.59
C ARG A 139 -28.31 13.59 10.94
N ASP A 140 -29.21 13.68 9.97
CA ASP A 140 -30.63 13.41 10.15
C ASP A 140 -30.86 11.89 10.21
N GLN A 141 -31.32 11.41 11.36
CA GLN A 141 -31.55 9.99 11.59
C GLN A 141 -32.57 9.38 10.60
N SER A 142 -33.54 10.16 10.13
CA SER A 142 -34.53 9.70 9.15
C SER A 142 -33.93 9.49 7.76
N VAL A 143 -32.87 10.23 7.42
CA VAL A 143 -32.08 10.03 6.20
C VAL A 143 -31.19 8.81 6.38
N LEU A 144 -30.47 8.74 7.50
CA LEU A 144 -29.51 7.66 7.79
C LEU A 144 -30.18 6.30 7.95
N SER A 145 -31.41 6.23 8.45
CA SER A 145 -32.17 4.97 8.58
C SER A 145 -32.46 4.31 7.23
N ASN A 146 -32.49 5.10 6.15
CA ASN A 146 -32.72 4.60 4.79
C ASN A 146 -31.42 4.16 4.10
N CYS A 147 -30.25 4.44 4.69
CA CYS A 147 -28.98 4.02 4.14
C CYS A 147 -28.74 2.52 4.36
N THR A 148 -28.13 1.88 3.35
CA THR A 148 -27.78 0.45 3.40
C THR A 148 -26.78 0.17 4.52
N ILE A 149 -25.75 1.01 4.60
CA ILE A 149 -24.70 0.98 5.63
C ILE A 149 -24.43 2.40 6.12
N VAL A 150 -24.15 2.57 7.41
CA VAL A 150 -23.84 3.89 7.99
C VAL A 150 -22.51 3.81 8.73
N VAL A 151 -21.65 4.82 8.49
CA VAL A 151 -20.30 4.93 9.05
C VAL A 151 -20.14 6.30 9.69
N ASP A 152 -19.52 6.32 10.86
CA ASP A 152 -19.11 7.52 11.60
C ASP A 152 -20.25 8.49 11.98
N VAL A 153 -21.48 8.00 12.01
CA VAL A 153 -22.65 8.80 12.39
C VAL A 153 -23.80 7.91 12.84
N GLY A 154 -24.69 8.48 13.66
CA GLY A 154 -25.93 7.84 14.11
C GLY A 154 -25.90 7.33 15.55
N GLY A 155 -24.75 7.35 16.21
CA GLY A 155 -24.56 7.00 17.62
C GLY A 155 -24.80 5.52 17.92
N VAL A 156 -24.60 4.63 16.94
CA VAL A 156 -24.88 3.20 17.06
C VAL A 156 -23.79 2.38 16.38
N PHE A 157 -23.24 1.42 17.12
CA PHE A 157 -22.54 0.27 16.56
C PHE A 157 -23.45 -0.95 16.59
N ASP A 158 -23.79 -1.47 15.41
CA ASP A 158 -24.51 -2.72 15.22
C ASP A 158 -24.08 -3.36 13.89
N PRO A 159 -23.26 -4.43 13.92
CA PRO A 159 -22.79 -5.09 12.71
C PRO A 159 -23.89 -5.89 11.99
N ILE A 160 -25.01 -6.21 12.64
CA ILE A 160 -26.13 -6.93 12.03
C ILE A 160 -26.91 -5.99 11.09
N THR A 161 -27.13 -4.75 11.53
CA THR A 161 -27.81 -3.72 10.74
C THR A 161 -26.86 -2.77 10.01
N HIS A 162 -25.56 -3.11 9.96
CA HIS A 162 -24.51 -2.33 9.30
C HIS A 162 -24.46 -0.86 9.75
N ARG A 163 -24.38 -0.65 11.05
CA ARG A 163 -24.14 0.65 11.70
C ARG A 163 -22.77 0.61 12.37
N TYR A 164 -21.86 1.46 11.92
CA TYR A 164 -20.45 1.43 12.31
C TYR A 164 -20.02 2.80 12.86
N ASP A 165 -20.73 3.29 13.88
CA ASP A 165 -20.36 4.48 14.63
C ASP A 165 -19.68 4.10 15.95
N HIS A 166 -18.76 4.94 16.42
CA HIS A 166 -17.98 4.77 17.64
C HIS A 166 -18.21 5.90 18.67
N HIS A 167 -18.96 6.94 18.31
CA HIS A 167 -19.21 8.13 19.12
C HIS A 167 -20.11 7.93 20.35
N GLN A 168 -20.80 6.79 20.45
CA GLN A 168 -21.72 6.49 21.53
C GLN A 168 -21.02 6.37 22.88
N ARG A 169 -21.68 6.88 23.93
CA ARG A 169 -21.19 6.82 25.30
C ARG A 169 -20.94 5.36 25.71
N GLY A 170 -19.74 5.07 26.21
CA GLY A 170 -19.36 3.75 26.67
C GLY A 170 -18.93 2.79 25.55
N PHE A 171 -18.73 3.27 24.32
CA PHE A 171 -18.03 2.48 23.31
C PHE A 171 -16.57 2.29 23.71
N GLU A 172 -16.14 1.04 23.91
CA GLU A 172 -14.78 0.68 24.36
C GLU A 172 -14.18 -0.47 23.52
N LEU A 173 -14.77 -0.79 22.37
CA LEU A 173 -14.27 -1.90 21.55
C LEU A 173 -12.95 -1.52 20.89
N THR A 174 -11.98 -2.41 21.07
CA THR A 174 -10.65 -2.35 20.46
C THR A 174 -10.49 -3.51 19.47
N PHE A 175 -9.42 -3.52 18.69
CA PHE A 175 -9.13 -4.65 17.81
C PHE A 175 -9.00 -5.98 18.57
N LYS A 176 -8.45 -5.97 19.79
CA LYS A 176 -8.40 -7.13 20.70
C LYS A 176 -9.78 -7.69 21.05
N SER A 177 -10.83 -6.87 21.01
CA SER A 177 -12.20 -7.32 21.28
C SER A 177 -12.68 -8.34 20.23
N PHE A 178 -12.14 -8.27 19.01
CA PHE A 178 -12.42 -9.19 17.91
C PHE A 178 -11.31 -10.24 17.71
N PHE A 179 -10.05 -9.87 17.99
CA PHE A 179 -8.87 -10.70 17.79
C PHE A 179 -8.03 -10.78 19.07
N LYS A 180 -8.37 -11.72 19.96
CA LYS A 180 -7.84 -11.81 21.34
C LYS A 180 -6.31 -11.87 21.45
N ASP A 181 -5.63 -12.48 20.47
CA ASP A 181 -4.17 -12.62 20.47
C ASP A 181 -3.44 -11.40 19.88
N SER A 182 -4.17 -10.35 19.48
CA SER A 182 -3.60 -9.12 18.94
C SER A 182 -2.94 -8.28 20.04
N GLU A 183 -1.89 -7.55 19.68
CA GLU A 183 -1.24 -6.58 20.57
C GLU A 183 -1.97 -5.22 20.60
N TRP A 184 -2.83 -4.96 19.62
CA TRP A 184 -3.43 -3.65 19.42
C TRP A 184 -4.62 -3.37 20.35
N ASP A 185 -4.37 -2.55 21.36
CA ASP A 185 -5.35 -2.13 22.37
C ASP A 185 -5.79 -0.67 22.18
N ILE A 186 -6.14 -0.35 20.94
CA ILE A 186 -6.59 0.97 20.52
C ILE A 186 -8.07 0.88 20.21
N LYS A 187 -8.84 1.81 20.77
CA LYS A 187 -10.28 1.94 20.51
C LYS A 187 -10.51 2.16 19.01
N LEU A 188 -11.45 1.42 18.43
CA LEU A 188 -11.73 1.50 17.01
C LEU A 188 -12.44 2.81 16.64
N SER A 189 -12.08 3.40 15.52
CA SER A 189 -12.86 4.40 14.78
C SER A 189 -13.84 3.72 13.84
N SER A 190 -14.61 4.49 13.05
CA SER A 190 -15.45 3.89 12.01
C SER A 190 -14.64 3.10 10.95
N ALA A 191 -13.45 3.57 10.57
CA ALA A 191 -12.55 2.84 9.68
C ALA A 191 -12.15 1.49 10.30
N GLY A 192 -11.74 1.47 11.56
CA GLY A 192 -11.41 0.26 12.29
C GLY A 192 -12.57 -0.72 12.36
N LEU A 193 -13.78 -0.23 12.64
CA LEU A 193 -15.01 -1.03 12.66
C LEU A 193 -15.32 -1.66 11.30
N VAL A 194 -15.29 -0.89 10.21
CA VAL A 194 -15.46 -1.45 8.86
C VAL A 194 -14.37 -2.47 8.56
N TYR A 195 -13.13 -2.20 8.97
CA TYR A 195 -12.00 -3.09 8.70
C TYR A 195 -12.12 -4.43 9.42
N VAL A 196 -12.49 -4.46 10.70
CA VAL A 196 -12.62 -5.74 11.45
C VAL A 196 -13.74 -6.63 10.90
N HIS A 197 -14.77 -6.04 10.29
CA HIS A 197 -15.91 -6.79 9.74
C HIS A 197 -15.76 -7.18 8.27
N PHE A 198 -15.14 -6.34 7.45
CA PHE A 198 -15.08 -6.52 6.00
C PHE A 198 -13.65 -6.66 5.46
N GLY A 199 -12.61 -6.46 6.29
CA GLY A 199 -11.22 -6.35 5.86
C GLY A 199 -10.74 -7.50 4.97
N PRO A 200 -10.95 -8.80 5.34
CA PRO A 200 -10.55 -9.92 4.49
C PRO A 200 -11.17 -9.85 3.08
N GLN A 201 -12.47 -9.55 2.99
CA GLN A 201 -13.19 -9.40 1.71
C GLN A 201 -12.67 -8.18 0.93
N ILE A 202 -12.46 -7.04 1.59
CA ILE A 202 -11.94 -5.82 0.95
C ILE A 202 -10.57 -6.11 0.34
N LEU A 203 -9.65 -6.68 1.11
CA LEU A 203 -8.29 -7.00 0.66
C LEU A 203 -8.31 -7.98 -0.51
N ALA A 204 -9.12 -9.04 -0.42
CA ALA A 204 -9.25 -10.03 -1.49
C ALA A 204 -9.75 -9.40 -2.80
N ASN A 205 -10.75 -8.51 -2.73
CA ASN A 205 -11.27 -7.80 -3.90
C ASN A 205 -10.26 -6.82 -4.49
N VAL A 206 -9.53 -6.05 -3.67
CA VAL A 206 -8.50 -5.11 -4.15
C VAL A 206 -7.38 -5.84 -4.91
N ILE A 207 -6.94 -7.00 -4.39
CA ILE A 207 -5.85 -7.78 -4.96
C ILE A 207 -6.31 -8.65 -6.14
N GLY A 208 -7.60 -9.04 -6.16
CA GLY A 208 -8.16 -9.94 -7.18
C GLY A 208 -7.92 -11.42 -6.88
N VAL A 209 -7.94 -11.80 -5.60
CA VAL A 209 -7.80 -13.20 -5.13
C VAL A 209 -9.05 -13.63 -4.36
N GLN A 210 -9.12 -14.92 -3.99
CA GLN A 210 -10.17 -15.41 -3.09
C GLN A 210 -9.88 -14.99 -1.65
N GLU A 211 -10.93 -14.79 -0.85
CA GLU A 211 -10.80 -14.45 0.58
C GLU A 211 -10.03 -15.53 1.38
N SER A 212 -10.10 -16.78 0.93
CA SER A 212 -9.38 -17.91 1.53
C SER A 212 -7.89 -17.99 1.15
N ASP A 213 -7.37 -17.06 0.32
CA ASP A 213 -5.95 -17.04 -0.02
C ASP A 213 -5.10 -16.83 1.26
N PRO A 214 -4.06 -17.65 1.49
CA PRO A 214 -3.24 -17.60 2.71
C PRO A 214 -2.53 -16.25 2.92
N MET A 215 -2.41 -15.42 1.89
CA MET A 215 -1.88 -14.06 1.99
C MET A 215 -2.83 -13.12 2.75
N ILE A 216 -4.15 -13.31 2.64
CA ILE A 216 -5.17 -12.41 3.22
C ILE A 216 -5.00 -12.22 4.73
N PRO A 217 -4.93 -13.27 5.57
CA PRO A 217 -4.75 -13.07 7.01
C PRO A 217 -3.42 -12.40 7.38
N VAL A 218 -2.37 -12.57 6.56
CA VAL A 218 -1.08 -11.90 6.76
C VAL A 218 -1.19 -10.41 6.46
N LEU A 219 -1.80 -10.07 5.32
CA LEU A 219 -2.03 -8.68 4.92
C LEU A 219 -3.04 -7.98 5.83
N PHE A 220 -4.04 -8.71 6.34
CA PHE A 220 -5.02 -8.17 7.28
C PHE A 220 -4.36 -7.58 8.52
N ASN A 221 -3.49 -8.37 9.16
CA ASN A 221 -2.72 -7.90 10.31
C ASN A 221 -1.73 -6.79 9.94
N LYS A 222 -1.09 -6.90 8.77
CA LYS A 222 -0.09 -5.91 8.33
C LYS A 222 -0.70 -4.54 8.05
N ILE A 223 -1.82 -4.50 7.33
CA ILE A 223 -2.53 -3.27 6.99
C ILE A 223 -3.15 -2.65 8.25
N TYR A 224 -3.71 -3.46 9.16
CA TYR A 224 -4.20 -2.92 10.42
C TYR A 224 -3.10 -2.20 11.19
N GLY A 225 -1.98 -2.90 11.45
CA GLY A 225 -0.88 -2.36 12.26
C GLY A 225 -0.02 -1.28 11.59
N LYS A 226 -0.20 -1.00 10.30
CA LYS A 226 0.57 0.03 9.57
C LYS A 226 -0.28 1.16 9.00
N PHE A 227 -1.60 1.07 9.05
CA PHE A 227 -2.49 2.04 8.43
C PHE A 227 -3.76 2.29 9.25
N ILE A 228 -4.53 1.25 9.57
CA ILE A 228 -5.84 1.43 10.22
C ILE A 228 -5.69 1.88 11.68
N VAL A 229 -4.74 1.31 12.43
CA VAL A 229 -4.53 1.67 13.83
C VAL A 229 -4.13 3.13 14.04
N GLU A 230 -3.45 3.75 13.05
CA GLU A 230 -3.13 5.19 13.07
C GLU A 230 -4.42 6.03 13.02
N LEU A 231 -5.37 5.63 12.17
CA LEU A 231 -6.66 6.32 12.03
C LEU A 231 -7.48 6.17 13.31
N ASP A 232 -7.57 4.94 13.82
CA ASP A 232 -8.27 4.62 15.06
C ASP A 232 -7.72 5.45 16.25
N ALA A 233 -6.39 5.55 16.37
CA ALA A 233 -5.76 6.33 17.44
C ALA A 233 -6.02 7.83 17.29
N ILE A 234 -5.81 8.40 16.09
CA ILE A 234 -5.98 9.84 15.84
C ILE A 234 -7.43 10.27 16.11
N ASP A 235 -8.39 9.50 15.62
CA ASP A 235 -9.80 9.84 15.69
C ASP A 235 -10.38 9.70 17.10
N ASN A 236 -9.91 8.71 17.87
CA ASN A 236 -10.24 8.60 19.29
C ASN A 236 -9.39 9.53 20.20
N GLY A 237 -8.55 10.40 19.62
CA GLY A 237 -7.75 11.37 20.37
C GLY A 237 -6.65 10.76 21.23
N ILE A 238 -6.15 9.58 20.85
CA ILE A 238 -5.09 8.86 21.57
C ILE A 238 -3.73 9.44 21.17
N PRO A 239 -2.89 9.88 22.13
CA PRO A 239 -1.57 10.42 21.82
C PRO A 239 -0.63 9.33 21.31
N MET A 240 0.32 9.70 20.44
CA MET A 240 1.31 8.78 19.89
C MET A 240 2.30 8.24 20.95
N THR A 241 2.50 8.99 22.05
CA THR A 241 3.35 8.64 23.18
C THR A 241 2.88 9.41 24.42
N GLU A 242 3.12 8.85 25.60
CA GLU A 242 2.89 9.51 26.90
C GLU A 242 3.89 10.66 27.15
N ASP A 243 5.07 10.59 26.53
CA ASP A 243 6.12 11.60 26.65
C ASP A 243 5.91 12.78 25.67
N SER A 244 6.61 13.89 25.91
CA SER A 244 6.63 14.99 24.95
C SER A 244 7.31 14.57 23.64
N MET A 245 6.60 14.70 22.52
CA MET A 245 7.19 14.48 21.19
C MET A 245 8.31 15.49 20.89
N LYS A 246 9.46 15.02 20.42
CA LYS A 246 10.57 15.89 19.96
C LYS A 246 10.24 16.68 18.69
N TYR A 247 9.34 16.16 17.86
CA TYR A 247 8.82 16.79 16.65
C TYR A 247 7.43 16.21 16.33
N THR A 248 6.61 16.96 15.59
CA THR A 248 5.25 16.55 15.19
C THR A 248 5.19 16.18 13.71
N ILE A 249 4.45 15.13 13.36
CA ILE A 249 4.22 14.73 11.97
C ILE A 249 2.95 15.41 11.44
N ASN A 250 3.11 16.36 10.53
CA ASN A 250 1.99 17.14 9.96
C ASN A 250 1.69 16.80 8.49
N THR A 251 2.25 15.70 7.99
CA THR A 251 2.17 15.28 6.58
C THR A 251 1.45 13.93 6.38
N GLY A 252 0.92 13.35 7.47
CA GLY A 252 0.17 12.08 7.45
C GLY A 252 -1.16 12.16 6.70
N LEU A 253 -1.88 11.03 6.60
CA LEU A 253 -3.14 10.98 5.87
C LEU A 253 -4.20 11.91 6.48
N SER A 254 -4.40 11.85 7.80
CA SER A 254 -5.37 12.70 8.51
C SER A 254 -5.08 14.20 8.34
N ALA A 255 -3.80 14.59 8.36
CA ALA A 255 -3.41 15.98 8.10
C ALA A 255 -3.73 16.42 6.66
N ARG A 256 -3.42 15.59 5.66
CA ARG A 256 -3.73 15.87 4.24
C ARG A 256 -5.23 15.93 3.97
N VAL A 257 -6.02 15.07 4.61
CA VAL A 257 -7.48 15.15 4.59
C VAL A 257 -7.96 16.46 5.22
N GLY A 258 -7.40 16.85 6.37
CA GLY A 258 -7.67 18.13 7.02
C GLY A 258 -7.49 19.33 6.07
N LEU A 259 -6.43 19.32 5.25
CA LEU A 259 -6.15 20.37 4.26
C LEU A 259 -7.15 20.44 3.10
N LEU A 260 -7.95 19.39 2.88
CA LEU A 260 -8.98 19.34 1.84
C LEU A 260 -10.36 19.79 2.33
N ASN A 261 -10.54 19.99 3.63
CA ASN A 261 -11.77 20.58 4.17
C ASN A 261 -11.98 22.01 3.64
N PRO A 262 -13.23 22.48 3.53
CA PRO A 262 -13.51 23.88 3.26
C PRO A 262 -12.76 24.80 4.25
N GLN A 263 -12.05 25.79 3.72
CA GLN A 263 -11.33 26.75 4.55
C GLN A 263 -12.32 27.70 5.23
N TRP A 264 -12.09 27.99 6.52
CA TRP A 264 -12.99 28.81 7.35
C TRP A 264 -13.23 30.22 6.78
N ASN A 265 -12.26 30.76 6.03
CA ASN A 265 -12.29 32.10 5.44
C ASN A 265 -12.83 32.13 4.01
N HIS A 266 -13.17 30.98 3.40
CA HIS A 266 -13.70 30.90 2.04
C HIS A 266 -15.18 30.52 2.04
N ARG A 267 -16.05 31.48 1.70
CA ARG A 267 -17.51 31.27 1.70
C ARG A 267 -17.98 30.57 0.41
N GLY A 268 -19.07 29.82 0.52
CA GLY A 268 -19.75 29.18 -0.63
C GLY A 268 -19.02 27.99 -1.25
N VAL A 269 -18.00 27.45 -0.57
CA VAL A 269 -17.31 26.22 -1.00
C VAL A 269 -18.25 25.03 -0.79
N ASP A 270 -18.46 24.25 -1.83
CA ASP A 270 -19.23 23.01 -1.77
C ASP A 270 -18.43 21.92 -1.05
N GLU A 271 -18.81 21.65 0.18
CA GLU A 271 -18.21 20.63 1.05
C GLU A 271 -18.25 19.23 0.42
N THR A 272 -19.30 18.89 -0.34
CA THR A 272 -19.41 17.59 -1.02
C THR A 272 -18.32 17.46 -2.08
N VAL A 273 -17.99 18.54 -2.79
CA VAL A 273 -16.88 18.53 -3.76
C VAL A 273 -15.55 18.34 -3.05
N CYS A 274 -15.34 18.96 -1.90
CA CYS A 274 -14.15 18.76 -1.08
C CYS A 274 -14.01 17.31 -0.59
N PHE A 275 -15.10 16.75 -0.05
CA PHE A 275 -15.15 15.37 0.41
C PHE A 275 -14.83 14.38 -0.70
N MET A 276 -15.42 14.54 -1.89
CA MET A 276 -15.13 13.64 -3.01
C MET A 276 -13.67 13.72 -3.50
N LYS A 277 -13.02 14.88 -3.38
CA LYS A 277 -11.57 15.00 -3.65
C LYS A 277 -10.74 14.25 -2.61
N ALA A 278 -11.11 14.38 -1.33
CA ALA A 278 -10.44 13.70 -0.24
C ALA A 278 -10.64 12.18 -0.32
N LEU A 279 -11.85 11.72 -0.60
CA LEU A 279 -12.19 10.32 -0.82
C LEU A 279 -11.34 9.69 -1.93
N PHE A 280 -11.21 10.38 -3.06
CA PHE A 280 -10.38 9.90 -4.17
C PHE A 280 -8.89 9.79 -3.79
N MET A 281 -8.38 10.72 -2.99
CA MET A 281 -7.00 10.67 -2.50
C MET A 281 -6.80 9.48 -1.56
N VAL A 282 -7.70 9.33 -0.57
CA VAL A 282 -7.68 8.26 0.42
C VAL A 282 -7.81 6.89 -0.22
N GLU A 283 -8.76 6.71 -1.15
CA GLU A 283 -8.97 5.46 -1.88
C GLU A 283 -7.72 5.03 -2.64
N LYS A 284 -7.10 5.95 -3.38
CA LYS A 284 -5.85 5.68 -4.09
C LYS A 284 -4.71 5.27 -3.17
N GLU A 285 -4.61 5.92 -2.02
CA GLU A 285 -3.57 5.63 -1.04
C GLU A 285 -3.76 4.24 -0.42
N PHE A 286 -4.99 3.92 0.02
CA PHE A 286 -5.33 2.62 0.56
C PHE A 286 -5.05 1.49 -0.45
N ILE A 287 -5.56 1.61 -1.68
CA ILE A 287 -5.34 0.60 -2.73
C ILE A 287 -3.84 0.42 -3.01
N LYS A 288 -3.10 1.53 -3.17
CA LYS A 288 -1.65 1.48 -3.41
C LYS A 288 -0.92 0.77 -2.27
N LEU A 289 -1.32 1.01 -1.02
CA LEU A 289 -0.73 0.38 0.15
C LEU A 289 -1.01 -1.13 0.16
N VAL A 290 -2.26 -1.53 -0.08
CA VAL A 290 -2.66 -2.95 -0.15
C VAL A 290 -1.87 -3.67 -1.24
N LEU A 291 -1.82 -3.10 -2.45
CA LEU A 291 -1.06 -3.68 -3.56
C LEU A 291 0.45 -3.70 -3.29
N HIS A 292 1.01 -2.67 -2.66
CA HIS A 292 2.42 -2.68 -2.25
C HIS A 292 2.72 -3.85 -1.32
N TYR A 293 1.90 -4.08 -0.29
CA TYR A 293 2.14 -5.18 0.62
C TYR A 293 1.90 -6.54 -0.02
N ALA A 294 0.91 -6.68 -0.90
CA ALA A 294 0.60 -7.92 -1.61
C ALA A 294 1.66 -8.30 -2.65
N GLU A 295 2.07 -7.34 -3.50
CA GLU A 295 2.91 -7.60 -4.66
C GLU A 295 4.41 -7.50 -4.36
N SER A 296 4.82 -6.67 -3.38
CA SER A 296 6.23 -6.41 -3.08
C SER A 296 6.65 -7.00 -1.74
N TRP A 297 5.95 -6.67 -0.65
CA TRP A 297 6.36 -7.07 0.68
C TRP A 297 6.11 -8.55 0.97
N TYR A 298 4.92 -9.08 0.70
CA TYR A 298 4.56 -10.46 1.04
C TYR A 298 5.46 -11.52 0.36
N PRO A 299 5.77 -11.43 -0.95
CA PRO A 299 6.65 -12.40 -1.61
C PRO A 299 8.08 -12.40 -1.05
N ALA A 300 8.55 -11.25 -0.52
CA ALA A 300 9.88 -11.12 0.06
C ALA A 300 10.11 -12.08 1.23
N ARG A 301 9.05 -12.45 1.98
CA ARG A 301 9.14 -13.38 3.11
C ARG A 301 9.82 -14.69 2.75
N LYS A 302 9.49 -15.25 1.58
CA LYS A 302 10.07 -16.52 1.09
C LYS A 302 11.56 -16.38 0.82
N ILE A 303 11.98 -15.24 0.27
CA ILE A 303 13.39 -14.94 -0.03
C ILE A 303 14.18 -14.83 1.29
N VAL A 304 13.65 -14.07 2.26
CA VAL A 304 14.29 -13.89 3.57
C VAL A 304 14.38 -15.21 4.32
N ALA A 305 13.30 -16.01 4.35
CA ALA A 305 13.32 -17.33 4.99
C ALA A 305 14.38 -18.26 4.39
N LYS A 306 14.56 -18.24 3.06
CA LYS A 306 15.61 -19.00 2.38
C LYS A 306 17.01 -18.49 2.76
N ALA A 307 17.21 -17.17 2.78
CA ALA A 307 18.48 -16.57 3.15
C ALA A 307 18.86 -16.89 4.60
N LEU A 308 17.90 -16.85 5.53
CA LEU A 308 18.12 -17.21 6.93
C LEU A 308 18.50 -18.67 7.14
N LYS A 309 17.93 -19.61 6.37
CA LYS A 309 18.35 -21.02 6.44
C LYS A 309 19.77 -21.23 5.93
N LYS A 310 20.22 -20.41 4.97
CA LYS A 310 21.55 -20.48 4.36
C LYS A 310 22.64 -19.70 5.11
N ARG A 311 22.29 -18.95 6.17
CA ARG A 311 23.22 -18.01 6.82
C ARG A 311 24.55 -18.63 7.26
N TRP A 312 24.55 -19.88 7.73
CA TRP A 312 25.77 -20.61 8.09
C TRP A 312 26.70 -20.95 6.90
N GLN A 313 26.17 -20.97 5.67
CA GLN A 313 26.96 -21.09 4.44
C GLN A 313 27.56 -19.75 4.00
N VAL A 314 26.93 -18.64 4.41
CA VAL A 314 27.43 -17.28 4.17
C VAL A 314 28.56 -16.97 5.14
N ASP A 315 28.31 -17.22 6.43
CA ASP A 315 29.30 -17.08 7.48
C ASP A 315 29.09 -18.13 8.59
N PRO A 316 30.13 -18.87 9.00
CA PRO A 316 30.00 -19.93 10.00
C PRO A 316 29.38 -19.49 11.33
N SER A 317 29.48 -18.21 11.71
CA SER A 317 28.86 -17.69 12.93
C SER A 317 27.32 -17.71 12.91
N GLY A 318 26.72 -17.73 11.71
CA GLY A 318 25.28 -17.57 11.53
C GLY A 318 24.75 -16.15 11.81
N HIS A 319 25.61 -15.19 12.13
CA HIS A 319 25.23 -13.78 12.36
C HIS A 319 25.08 -12.96 11.07
N ILE A 320 25.49 -13.51 9.93
CA ILE A 320 25.46 -12.82 8.63
C ILE A 320 24.62 -13.66 7.66
N PHE A 321 23.62 -13.03 7.03
CA PHE A 321 22.85 -13.65 5.96
C PHE A 321 22.92 -12.80 4.69
N SER A 322 22.68 -13.43 3.53
CA SER A 322 22.80 -12.78 2.23
C SER A 322 21.54 -12.98 1.39
N LEU A 323 21.02 -11.90 0.81
CA LEU A 323 19.98 -11.94 -0.21
C LEU A 323 20.65 -12.16 -1.58
N GLU A 324 20.85 -13.44 -1.94
CA GLU A 324 21.65 -13.83 -3.11
C GLU A 324 21.00 -13.50 -4.47
N GLN A 325 19.67 -13.40 -4.53
CA GLN A 325 18.95 -13.28 -5.81
C GLN A 325 18.68 -11.83 -6.19
N GLN A 326 18.12 -11.06 -5.25
CA GLN A 326 17.75 -9.67 -5.44
C GLN A 326 17.54 -9.01 -4.08
N PRO A 327 17.73 -7.68 -3.97
CA PRO A 327 17.29 -6.94 -2.80
C PRO A 327 15.77 -7.03 -2.67
N CYS A 328 15.28 -7.11 -1.43
CA CYS A 328 13.85 -7.09 -1.13
C CYS A 328 13.61 -6.47 0.25
N PRO A 329 12.36 -6.07 0.58
CA PRO A 329 12.01 -5.66 1.94
C PRO A 329 12.28 -6.81 2.91
N TRP A 330 13.36 -6.76 3.69
CA TRP A 330 13.81 -7.90 4.50
C TRP A 330 13.66 -7.71 6.01
N ALA A 331 13.74 -6.48 6.51
CA ALA A 331 13.88 -6.20 7.95
C ALA A 331 12.71 -6.74 8.79
N ALA A 332 11.46 -6.41 8.44
CA ALA A 332 10.29 -6.90 9.16
C ALA A 332 10.18 -8.43 9.12
N HIS A 333 10.39 -9.03 7.94
CA HIS A 333 10.37 -10.48 7.79
C HIS A 333 11.44 -11.18 8.62
N LEU A 334 12.63 -10.59 8.73
CA LEU A 334 13.68 -11.11 9.59
C LEU A 334 13.21 -11.19 11.04
N HIS A 335 12.66 -10.10 11.59
CA HIS A 335 12.17 -10.07 12.97
C HIS A 335 11.05 -11.10 13.21
N GLU A 336 10.09 -11.19 12.29
CA GLU A 336 8.99 -12.16 12.38
C GLU A 336 9.49 -13.61 12.31
N LEU A 337 10.39 -13.92 11.35
CA LEU A 337 10.93 -15.27 11.17
C LEU A 337 11.84 -15.69 12.32
N GLU A 338 12.65 -14.77 12.84
CA GLU A 338 13.49 -15.01 14.00
C GLU A 338 12.64 -15.30 15.25
N LYS A 339 11.57 -14.52 15.48
CA LYS A 339 10.63 -14.77 16.58
C LYS A 339 10.03 -16.18 16.51
N LEU A 340 9.72 -16.66 15.31
CA LEU A 340 9.23 -18.03 15.10
C LEU A 340 10.33 -19.08 15.35
N GLU A 341 11.56 -18.84 14.89
CA GLU A 341 12.71 -19.73 15.14
C GLU A 341 13.00 -19.86 16.64
N LEU A 342 12.95 -18.75 17.39
CA LEU A 342 13.19 -18.74 18.85
C LEU A 342 12.09 -19.47 19.61
N LYS A 343 10.81 -19.26 19.24
CA LYS A 343 9.68 -20.01 19.82
C LYS A 343 9.82 -21.51 19.61
N GLN A 344 10.27 -21.94 18.43
CA GLN A 344 10.50 -23.37 18.13
C GLN A 344 11.64 -23.96 18.97
N LYS A 345 12.59 -23.14 19.41
CA LYS A 345 13.70 -23.54 20.30
C LYS A 345 13.33 -23.44 21.79
N ASN A 346 12.07 -23.17 22.14
CA ASN A 346 11.61 -22.93 23.51
C ASN A 346 12.39 -21.82 24.23
N MET A 347 12.89 -20.82 23.48
CA MET A 347 13.51 -19.65 24.08
C MET A 347 12.42 -18.70 24.55
N GLU A 348 12.37 -18.44 25.86
CA GLU A 348 11.36 -17.56 26.48
C GLU A 348 11.59 -16.09 26.11
N SER A 349 12.85 -15.67 25.95
CA SER A 349 13.20 -14.30 25.60
C SER A 349 13.36 -14.10 24.09
N VAL A 350 12.53 -13.23 23.53
CA VAL A 350 12.61 -12.73 22.14
C VAL A 350 13.30 -11.37 22.04
N SER A 351 13.50 -10.69 23.16
CA SER A 351 14.20 -9.40 23.20
C SER A 351 15.66 -9.56 22.77
N TRP A 352 16.23 -8.47 22.29
CA TRP A 352 17.64 -8.38 21.97
C TRP A 352 18.33 -7.65 23.11
N ASP A 353 19.21 -8.33 23.84
CA ASP A 353 19.99 -7.74 24.92
C ASP A 353 21.48 -8.00 24.68
N VAL A 354 22.23 -6.92 24.44
CA VAL A 354 23.67 -7.01 24.18
C VAL A 354 24.45 -7.53 25.39
N THR A 355 23.88 -7.40 26.60
CA THR A 355 24.51 -7.84 27.86
C THR A 355 24.24 -9.31 28.19
N ASP A 356 23.30 -9.95 27.47
CA ASP A 356 22.97 -11.36 27.63
C ASP A 356 23.31 -12.14 26.35
N SER A 357 24.45 -12.85 26.39
CA SER A 357 24.94 -13.69 25.29
C SER A 357 23.94 -14.74 24.82
N SER A 358 23.03 -15.20 25.70
CA SER A 358 22.00 -16.18 25.34
C SER A 358 20.97 -15.60 24.37
N THR A 359 20.78 -14.28 24.38
CA THR A 359 19.87 -13.58 23.46
C THR A 359 20.53 -13.24 22.13
N ILE A 360 21.81 -13.54 21.94
CA ILE A 360 22.60 -13.15 20.77
C ILE A 360 22.90 -14.35 19.87
N SER A 361 23.28 -15.48 20.47
CA SER A 361 23.92 -16.59 19.76
C SER A 361 23.13 -17.09 18.55
N GLY A 362 23.79 -17.13 17.38
CA GLY A 362 23.20 -17.62 16.12
C GLY A 362 22.09 -16.76 15.51
N ARG A 363 21.86 -15.55 16.03
CA ARG A 363 20.87 -14.59 15.52
C ARG A 363 21.50 -13.59 14.54
N PRO A 364 20.83 -13.25 13.42
CA PRO A 364 21.40 -12.34 12.43
C PRO A 364 21.63 -10.91 12.95
N VAL A 365 22.77 -10.31 12.59
CA VAL A 365 23.12 -8.91 12.89
C VAL A 365 23.48 -8.10 11.65
N PHE A 366 23.85 -8.76 10.54
CA PHE A 366 24.11 -8.13 9.25
C PHE A 366 23.37 -8.85 8.10
N CYS A 367 22.86 -8.05 7.16
CA CYS A 367 22.31 -8.49 5.89
C CYS A 367 23.23 -8.01 4.74
N LEU A 368 23.60 -8.93 3.85
CA LEU A 368 24.30 -8.61 2.59
C LEU A 368 23.33 -8.66 1.41
N TYR A 369 23.42 -7.71 0.48
CA TYR A 369 22.66 -7.73 -0.77
C TYR A 369 23.33 -6.91 -1.88
N GLN A 370 23.11 -7.32 -3.13
CA GLN A 370 23.53 -6.55 -4.29
C GLN A 370 22.51 -5.44 -4.58
N ARG A 371 23.00 -4.29 -5.02
CA ARG A 371 22.24 -3.12 -5.44
C ARG A 371 22.06 -3.13 -6.96
N ASP A 372 21.16 -2.29 -7.45
CA ASP A 372 20.91 -2.16 -8.90
C ASP A 372 22.14 -1.64 -9.68
N ASP A 373 23.04 -0.90 -9.01
CA ASP A 373 24.32 -0.43 -9.54
C ASP A 373 25.41 -1.52 -9.59
N GLY A 374 25.10 -2.75 -9.13
CA GLY A 374 26.02 -3.88 -9.09
C GLY A 374 26.88 -3.94 -7.82
N HIS A 375 26.95 -2.88 -7.02
CA HIS A 375 27.68 -2.86 -5.75
C HIS A 375 26.94 -3.64 -4.67
N TRP A 376 27.65 -3.93 -3.58
CA TRP A 376 27.17 -4.74 -2.47
C TRP A 376 27.03 -3.92 -1.21
N SER A 377 25.85 -4.04 -0.58
CA SER A 377 25.56 -3.43 0.71
C SER A 377 25.79 -4.43 1.84
N VAL A 378 26.38 -3.96 2.93
CA VAL A 378 26.30 -4.56 4.26
C VAL A 378 25.41 -3.66 5.11
N GLN A 379 24.29 -4.20 5.58
CA GLN A 379 23.33 -3.44 6.38
C GLN A 379 23.15 -4.09 7.76
N SER A 380 23.25 -3.27 8.79
CA SER A 380 22.98 -3.67 10.18
C SER A 380 21.50 -4.03 10.36
N VAL A 381 21.25 -5.04 11.17
CA VAL A 381 19.92 -5.40 11.66
C VAL A 381 19.59 -4.51 12.86
N ALA A 382 18.39 -3.96 12.91
CA ALA A 382 17.91 -3.18 14.05
C ALA A 382 17.61 -4.09 15.27
N VAL A 383 17.58 -3.52 16.47
CA VAL A 383 17.21 -4.22 17.71
C VAL A 383 15.77 -4.76 17.59
N SER A 384 14.85 -3.93 17.08
CA SER A 384 13.45 -4.27 16.83
C SER A 384 12.87 -3.44 15.67
N GLU A 385 11.67 -3.77 15.21
CA GLU A 385 10.96 -2.95 14.20
C GLU A 385 10.63 -1.54 14.70
N THR A 386 10.34 -1.38 15.99
CA THR A 386 9.98 -0.08 16.61
C THR A 386 11.20 0.75 16.96
N GLU A 387 12.35 0.10 17.21
CA GLU A 387 13.64 0.76 17.48
C GLU A 387 14.57 0.68 16.26
N SER A 388 14.03 1.00 15.07
CA SER A 388 14.73 0.86 13.79
C SER A 388 16.04 1.64 13.65
N PHE A 389 16.30 2.63 14.50
CA PHE A 389 17.54 3.41 14.54
C PHE A 389 18.60 2.84 15.49
N LYS A 390 18.30 1.81 16.27
CA LYS A 390 19.25 1.11 17.13
C LYS A 390 19.72 -0.16 16.45
N ASN A 391 20.99 -0.21 16.05
CA ASN A 391 21.57 -1.40 15.44
C ASN A 391 21.91 -2.46 16.50
N ARG A 392 21.74 -3.74 16.15
CA ARG A 392 22.27 -4.88 16.91
C ARG A 392 23.79 -4.84 16.99
N VAL A 393 24.41 -4.69 15.81
CA VAL A 393 25.84 -4.45 15.63
C VAL A 393 25.98 -3.37 14.56
N SER A 394 26.74 -2.33 14.86
CA SER A 394 27.06 -1.27 13.91
C SER A 394 28.38 -1.58 13.20
N LEU A 395 28.56 -1.04 12.00
CA LEU A 395 29.88 -0.99 11.37
C LEU A 395 30.87 -0.22 12.24
N LEU A 396 32.15 -0.58 12.13
CA LEU A 396 33.25 -0.02 12.92
C LEU A 396 33.23 1.51 12.93
N GLU A 397 33.41 2.09 14.11
CA GLU A 397 33.35 3.55 14.31
C GLU A 397 34.39 4.29 13.46
N SER A 398 35.60 3.72 13.33
CA SER A 398 36.67 4.28 12.50
C SER A 398 36.33 4.36 11.01
N TRP A 399 35.29 3.67 10.53
CA TRP A 399 34.87 3.70 9.13
C TRP A 399 33.75 4.71 8.86
N ARG A 400 33.02 5.12 9.90
CA ARG A 400 31.75 5.83 9.75
C ARG A 400 31.96 7.21 9.13
N GLY A 401 31.17 7.52 8.09
CA GLY A 401 31.26 8.78 7.37
C GLY A 401 32.34 8.82 6.29
N LEU A 402 33.24 7.83 6.24
CA LEU A 402 34.29 7.75 5.22
C LEU A 402 33.75 7.22 3.88
N ARG A 403 34.47 7.55 2.81
CA ARG A 403 34.15 7.20 1.41
C ARG A 403 35.38 6.78 0.64
N ASP A 404 35.15 6.00 -0.42
CA ASP A 404 36.11 5.72 -1.50
C ASP A 404 37.51 5.34 -0.98
N GLU A 405 38.57 5.94 -1.57
CA GLU A 405 39.98 5.71 -1.24
C GLU A 405 40.32 5.91 0.25
N GLU A 406 39.68 6.88 0.92
CA GLU A 406 39.91 7.12 2.35
C GLU A 406 39.38 5.95 3.18
N LEU A 407 38.16 5.49 2.88
CA LEU A 407 37.59 4.32 3.52
C LEU A 407 38.41 3.06 3.20
N SER A 408 38.80 2.86 1.94
CA SER A 408 39.62 1.72 1.53
C SER A 408 40.95 1.64 2.29
N LYS A 409 41.60 2.77 2.54
CA LYS A 409 42.83 2.84 3.35
C LYS A 409 42.58 2.42 4.80
N VAL A 410 41.49 2.88 5.42
CA VAL A 410 41.18 2.58 6.82
C VAL A 410 40.67 1.14 7.00
N VAL A 411 39.90 0.62 6.05
CA VAL A 411 39.46 -0.78 6.03
C VAL A 411 40.62 -1.71 5.71
N GLY A 412 41.63 -1.24 4.96
CA GLY A 412 42.70 -2.06 4.43
C GLY A 412 42.26 -2.94 3.25
N LEU A 413 41.22 -2.52 2.53
CA LEU A 413 40.61 -3.26 1.43
C LEU A 413 40.19 -2.31 0.29
N PRO A 414 40.67 -2.51 -0.94
CA PRO A 414 40.28 -1.68 -2.08
C PRO A 414 38.81 -1.91 -2.48
N GLY A 415 38.19 -0.92 -3.11
CA GLY A 415 36.80 -1.00 -3.59
C GLY A 415 35.74 -0.72 -2.53
N CYS A 416 36.12 -0.10 -1.41
CA CYS A 416 35.16 0.42 -0.44
C CYS A 416 34.56 1.72 -0.96
N ILE A 417 33.22 1.87 -0.88
CA ILE A 417 32.53 3.03 -1.47
C ILE A 417 32.08 4.00 -0.38
N PHE A 418 31.41 3.52 0.66
CA PHE A 418 30.81 4.39 1.67
C PHE A 418 30.43 3.63 2.94
N VAL A 419 30.55 4.28 4.10
CA VAL A 419 29.87 3.87 5.34
C VAL A 419 29.08 5.03 5.93
N HIS A 420 27.80 4.79 6.25
CA HIS A 420 26.94 5.79 6.87
C HIS A 420 27.48 6.22 8.24
N ALA A 421 27.34 7.51 8.60
CA ALA A 421 27.85 8.07 9.86
C ALA A 421 27.34 7.36 11.12
N ASN A 422 26.10 6.88 11.10
CA ASN A 422 25.52 6.07 12.19
C ASN A 422 25.90 4.57 12.13
N GLY A 423 26.72 4.14 11.16
CA GLY A 423 27.23 2.77 11.05
C GLY A 423 26.22 1.70 10.64
N PHE A 424 25.00 2.06 10.21
CA PHE A 424 23.98 1.06 9.85
C PHE A 424 24.11 0.49 8.44
N LEU A 425 24.86 1.15 7.54
CA LEU A 425 25.00 0.77 6.14
C LEU A 425 26.43 1.02 5.66
N GLY A 426 27.00 0.03 4.99
CA GLY A 426 28.25 0.11 4.27
C GLY A 426 28.08 -0.40 2.84
N ILE A 427 28.87 0.12 1.91
CA ILE A 427 28.83 -0.23 0.49
C ILE A 427 30.24 -0.57 0.02
N HIS A 428 30.36 -1.68 -0.68
CA HIS A 428 31.58 -2.16 -1.30
C HIS A 428 31.29 -2.59 -2.74
N GLU A 429 32.29 -2.52 -3.63
CA GLU A 429 32.16 -3.00 -5.00
C GLU A 429 31.81 -4.49 -5.14
N THR A 430 32.20 -5.33 -4.18
CA THR A 430 32.13 -6.79 -4.28
C THR A 430 31.44 -7.39 -3.06
N ARG A 431 30.85 -8.57 -3.25
CA ARG A 431 30.21 -9.33 -2.19
C ARG A 431 31.19 -9.70 -1.08
N GLU A 432 32.38 -10.13 -1.48
CA GLU A 432 33.45 -10.57 -0.60
C GLU A 432 33.96 -9.41 0.25
N GLY A 433 34.01 -8.20 -0.32
CA GLY A 433 34.37 -7.00 0.42
C GLY A 433 33.30 -6.57 1.42
N ALA A 434 32.01 -6.61 1.03
CA ALA A 434 30.93 -6.35 1.98
C ALA A 434 30.90 -7.39 3.12
N LEU A 435 31.17 -8.66 2.82
CA LEU A 435 31.31 -9.72 3.83
C LEU A 435 32.52 -9.49 4.74
N HIS A 436 33.65 -9.03 4.20
CA HIS A 436 34.82 -8.65 4.99
C HIS A 436 34.47 -7.54 5.98
N MET A 437 33.79 -6.49 5.53
CA MET A 437 33.34 -5.38 6.38
C MET A 437 32.44 -5.86 7.52
N ALA A 438 31.49 -6.74 7.22
CA ALA A 438 30.60 -7.35 8.22
C ALA A 438 31.40 -8.15 9.27
N ARG A 439 32.32 -9.01 8.83
CA ARG A 439 33.15 -9.85 9.72
C ARG A 439 34.05 -9.04 10.65
N ALA A 440 34.71 -8.02 10.12
CA ALA A 440 35.58 -7.16 10.91
C ALA A 440 34.78 -6.38 11.98
N SER A 441 33.59 -5.90 11.61
CA SER A 441 32.69 -5.23 12.56
C SER A 441 32.15 -6.19 13.63
N LEU A 442 31.79 -7.41 13.24
CA LEU A 442 31.36 -8.47 14.17
C LEU A 442 32.47 -8.83 15.16
N LYS A 443 33.70 -9.02 14.67
CA LYS A 443 34.87 -9.34 15.52
C LYS A 443 35.15 -8.25 16.56
N SER A 444 35.02 -6.98 16.19
CA SER A 444 35.26 -5.86 17.11
C SER A 444 34.16 -5.67 18.15
N SER A 445 32.98 -6.23 17.93
CA SER A 445 31.82 -6.01 18.81
C SER A 445 31.81 -6.90 20.06
N ASN A 446 32.84 -7.71 20.30
CA ASN A 446 32.93 -8.72 21.38
C ASN A 446 31.79 -9.77 21.35
N PHE A 447 31.13 -9.96 20.21
CA PHE A 447 30.11 -11.00 19.96
C PHE A 447 30.70 -12.41 19.80
N SER A 448 32.01 -12.58 20.02
CA SER A 448 32.67 -13.89 20.04
C SER A 448 32.32 -14.63 21.33
N GLY A 449 31.20 -15.36 21.31
CA GLY A 449 31.00 -16.53 22.16
C GLY A 449 31.80 -17.71 21.64
#